data_AF-A0A0G1RH70-F1
#
_entry.id   AF-A0A0G1RH70-F1
#
_cell.length_a   1.000
_cell.length_b   1.000
_cell.length_c   1.000
_cell.angle_alpha   90.00
_cell.angle_beta   90.00
_cell.angle_gamma   90.00
#
_symmetry.space_group_name_H-M   'P 1'
#
loop_
_entity.id
_entity.type
_entity.pdbx_description
1 polymer ?
#
loop_
_entity_poly.entity_id
_entity_poly.type
_entity_poly.pdbx_seq_one_letter_code
_entity_poly.pdbx_strand_id
1 'polypeptide(L)' 'MTVQKDLYGILSDLFVNLAAGWFGAVFIVSNFFQLGLPANWLVLTIDIVLGILSLVLALRLRKNARRSKSA' A
#
# COMPACT_ATOMS: atom_id res chain seq x y z
N MET A 1 -17.90 21.45 2.81
CA MET A 1 -17.39 20.29 3.58
C MET A 1 -17.23 19.03 2.71
N THR A 2 -16.95 19.17 1.41
CA THR A 2 -16.85 18.09 0.40
C THR A 2 -15.40 17.77 0.04
N VAL A 3 -14.58 18.81 -0.18
CA VAL A 3 -13.18 18.67 -0.62
C VAL A 3 -12.33 17.77 0.30
N GLN A 4 -12.47 17.89 1.62
CA GLN A 4 -11.70 17.09 2.57
C GLN A 4 -12.08 15.59 2.53
N LYS A 5 -13.36 15.28 2.24
CA LYS A 5 -13.86 13.90 2.14
C LYS A 5 -13.33 13.23 0.87
N ASP A 6 -13.31 13.99 -0.22
CA ASP A 6 -12.79 13.53 -1.51
C ASP A 6 -11.29 13.28 -1.42
N LEU A 7 -10.54 14.15 -0.71
CA LEU A 7 -9.10 13.97 -0.51
C LEU A 7 -8.77 12.67 0.24
N TYR A 8 -9.46 12.35 1.34
CA TYR A 8 -9.22 11.10 2.06
C TYR A 8 -9.57 9.86 1.23
N GLY A 9 -10.59 9.96 0.37
CA GLY A 9 -10.96 8.90 -0.57
C GLY A 9 -9.89 8.68 -1.65
N ILE A 10 -9.49 9.75 -2.33
CA ILE A 10 -8.44 9.74 -3.37
C ILE A 10 -7.13 9.20 -2.78
N LEU A 11 -6.73 9.69 -1.61
CA LEU A 11 -5.49 9.26 -0.98
C LEU A 11 -5.57 7.78 -0.56
N SER A 12 -6.72 7.32 -0.05
CA SER A 12 -6.94 5.89 0.22
C SER A 12 -6.73 5.06 -1.05
N ASP A 13 -7.35 5.43 -2.16
CA ASP A 13 -7.27 4.65 -3.41
C ASP A 13 -5.85 4.69 -4.01
N LEU A 14 -5.13 5.80 -3.86
CA LEU A 14 -3.71 5.91 -4.19
C LEU A 14 -2.86 4.91 -3.38
N PHE A 15 -3.08 4.84 -2.06
CA PHE A 15 -2.35 3.91 -1.19
C PHE A 15 -2.70 2.44 -1.46
N VAL A 16 -3.94 2.12 -1.87
CA VAL A 16 -4.31 0.77 -2.33
C VAL A 16 -3.52 0.42 -3.59
N ASN A 17 -3.45 1.33 -4.57
CA ASN A 17 -2.71 1.10 -5.80
C ASN A 17 -1.20 0.94 -5.52
N LEU A 18 -0.65 1.77 -4.64
CA LEU A 18 0.74 1.67 -4.21
C LEU A 18 1.03 0.33 -3.51
N ALA A 19 0.12 -0.15 -2.64
CA ALA A 19 0.24 -1.46 -2.02
C ALA A 19 0.27 -2.59 -3.05
N ALA A 20 -0.59 -2.53 -4.07
CA ALA A 20 -0.58 -3.49 -5.18
C ALA A 20 0.75 -3.46 -5.96
N GLY A 21 1.33 -2.27 -6.17
CA GLY A 21 2.65 -2.12 -6.77
C GLY A 21 3.75 -2.82 -5.97
N TRP A 22 3.80 -2.62 -4.65
CA TRP A 22 4.75 -3.30 -3.76
C TRP A 22 4.58 -4.83 -3.78
N PHE A 23 3.35 -5.33 -3.70
CA PHE A 23 3.12 -6.78 -3.81
C PHE A 23 3.45 -7.33 -5.20
N GLY A 24 3.22 -6.57 -6.26
CA GLY A 24 3.66 -6.90 -7.60
C GLY A 24 5.18 -7.01 -7.70
N ALA A 25 5.91 -6.08 -7.09
CA ALA A 25 7.37 -6.11 -7.01
C ALA A 25 7.88 -7.40 -6.36
N VAL A 26 7.24 -7.89 -5.29
CA VAL A 26 7.58 -9.17 -4.65
C VAL A 26 7.51 -10.34 -5.64
N PHE A 27 6.45 -10.44 -6.44
CA PHE A 27 6.30 -11.51 -7.44
C PHE A 27 7.31 -11.39 -8.58
N ILE A 28 7.52 -10.17 -9.08
CA ILE A 28 8.45 -9.90 -10.19
C ILE A 28 9.89 -10.17 -9.73
N VAL A 29 10.33 -9.54 -8.64
CA VAL A 29 11.69 -9.67 -8.11
C VAL A 29 12.01 -11.13 -7.79
N SER A 30 11.08 -11.87 -7.18
CA SER A 30 11.29 -13.30 -6.90
C SER A 30 11.53 -14.15 -8.14
N ASN A 31 10.91 -13.80 -9.27
CA ASN A 31 11.00 -14.56 -10.50
C ASN A 31 12.23 -14.18 -11.34
N PHE A 32 12.65 -12.91 -11.30
CA PHE A 32 13.79 -12.42 -12.08
C PHE A 32 15.13 -12.49 -11.34
N PHE A 33 15.13 -12.33 -10.01
CA PHE A 33 16.33 -12.42 -9.20
C PHE A 33 16.41 -13.79 -8.55
N GLN A 34 17.45 -14.56 -8.88
CA GLN A 34 17.72 -15.83 -8.21
C GLN A 34 17.81 -15.58 -6.70
N LEU A 35 16.87 -16.12 -5.92
CA LEU A 35 16.68 -15.91 -4.47
C LEU A 35 17.85 -16.42 -3.59
N GLY A 36 19.01 -16.71 -4.17
CA GLY A 36 20.19 -17.24 -3.47
C GLY A 36 21.01 -16.19 -2.72
N LEU A 37 20.84 -14.90 -3.02
CA LEU A 37 21.58 -13.83 -2.33
C LEU A 37 20.79 -13.27 -1.13
N PRO A 38 21.42 -13.08 0.04
CA PRO A 38 20.74 -12.53 1.22
C PRO A 38 20.19 -11.11 1.00
N ALA A 39 20.79 -10.34 0.09
CA ALA A 39 20.27 -9.03 -0.30
C ALA A 39 18.85 -9.11 -0.92
N ASN A 40 18.54 -10.17 -1.65
CA ASN A 40 17.24 -10.34 -2.31
C ASN A 40 16.14 -10.59 -1.28
N TRP A 41 16.43 -11.37 -0.23
CA TRP A 41 15.50 -11.59 0.88
C TRP A 41 15.18 -10.31 1.65
N LEU A 42 16.18 -9.43 1.82
CA LEU A 42 15.99 -8.15 2.47
C LEU A 42 15.12 -7.21 1.63
N VAL A 43 15.35 -7.15 0.31
CA VAL A 43 14.51 -6.38 -0.63
C VAL A 43 13.07 -6.88 -0.60
N LEU A 44 12.85 -8.19 -0.71
CA LEU A 44 11.52 -8.79 -0.62
C LEU A 44 10.80 -8.45 0.69
N THR A 45 11.52 -8.50 1.80
CA THR A 45 10.95 -8.17 3.11
C THR A 45 10.52 -6.70 3.16
N ILE A 46 11.36 -5.79 2.65
CA ILE A 46 11.03 -4.37 2.55
C ILE A 46 9.79 -4.16 1.69
N ASP A 47 9.72 -4.78 0.51
CA ASP A 47 8.57 -4.66 -0.39
C ASP A 47 7.27 -5.12 0.28
N ILE A 48 7.30 -6.26 0.98
CA ILE A 48 6.15 -6.77 1.74
C ILE A 48 5.76 -5.79 2.85
N VAL A 49 6.72 -5.29 3.63
CA VAL A 49 6.46 -4.35 4.73
C VAL A 49 5.86 -3.04 4.20
N LEU A 50 6.42 -2.48 3.12
CA LEU A 50 5.92 -1.25 2.50
C LEU A 50 4.53 -1.45 1.88
N GLY A 51 4.26 -2.62 1.29
CA GLY A 51 2.94 -2.99 0.81
C GLY A 51 1.90 -3.04 1.93
N ILE A 52 2.22 -3.68 3.06
CA ILE A 52 1.35 -3.74 4.24
C ILE A 52 1.13 -2.34 4.83
N LEU A 53 2.18 -1.54 5.01
CA LEU A 53 2.07 -0.19 5.53
C LEU A 53 1.19 0.69 4.64
N SER A 54 1.36 0.60 3.32
CA SER A 54 0.51 1.30 2.34
C SER A 54 -0.96 0.88 2.50
N LEU A 55 -1.24 -0.42 2.64
CA LEU A 55 -2.60 -0.91 2.82
C LEU A 55 -3.21 -0.45 4.15
N VAL A 56 -2.44 -0.46 5.24
CA VAL A 56 -2.88 0.03 6.55
C VAL A 56 -3.23 1.51 6.49
N LEU A 57 -2.42 2.32 5.81
CA LEU A 57 -2.69 3.75 5.59
C LEU A 57 -3.97 3.95 4.77
N ALA A 58 -4.16 3.20 3.68
CA ALA A 58 -5.38 3.24 2.89
C ALA A 58 -6.62 2.96 3.76
N LEU A 59 -6.59 1.89 4.56
CA LEU A 59 -7.71 1.52 5.42
C LEU A 59 -8.03 2.58 6.47
N ARG A 60 -7.01 3.23 7.05
CA ARG A 60 -7.20 4.34 8.00
C ARG A 60 -7.82 5.56 7.32
N LEU A 61 -7.32 5.95 6.14
CA LEU A 61 -7.85 7.08 5.36
C LEU A 61 -9.31 6.84 4.95
N ARG A 62 -9.62 5.63 4.47
CA ARG A 62 -11.00 5.22 4.13
C ARG A 62 -11.93 5.27 5.34
N LYS A 63 -11.46 4.82 6.51
CA LYS A 63 -12.24 4.89 7.76
C LYS A 63 -12.56 6.33 8.16
N ASN A 64 -11.59 7.23 8.03
CA ASN A 64 -11.80 8.66 8.32
C ASN A 64 -12.76 9.31 7.33
N ALA A 65 -12.66 8.99 6.04
CA ALA A 65 -13.61 9.44 5.02
C ALA A 65 -15.06 8.99 5.34
N ARG A 66 -15.24 7.75 5.81
CA ARG A 66 -16.55 7.20 6.18
C ARG A 66 -17.13 7.83 7.45
N ARG A 67 -16.31 8.03 8.50
CA ARG A 67 -16.76 8.68 9.75
C ARG A 67 -17.28 10.09 9.54
N SER A 68 -16.71 10.84 8.59
CA SER A 68 -17.16 12.18 8.22
C SER A 68 -18.51 12.20 7.46
N LYS A 69 -19.06 11.04 7.07
CA LYS A 69 -20.38 10.93 6.42
C LYS A 69 -21.54 10.69 7.39
N SER A 70 -21.27 10.27 8.63
CA SER A 70 -22.28 9.92 9.64
C SER A 70 -22.50 11.01 10.71
N ALA A 71 -21.77 12.12 10.63
CA ALA A 71 -21.94 13.33 11.44
C ALA A 71 -22.38 14.47 10.51
#